data_AF-A0A2W4W9U0-F1
#
_entry.id   AF-A0A2W4W9U0-F1
#
_cell.length_a   1.000
_cell.length_b   1.000
_cell.length_c   1.000
_cell.angle_alpha   90.00
_cell.angle_beta   90.00
_cell.angle_gamma   90.00
#
_symmetry.space_group_name_H-M   'P 1'
#
loop_
_entity.id
_entity.type
_entity.pdbx_description
1 polymer ?
#
loop_
_entity_poly.entity_id
_entity_poly.type
_entity_poly.pdbx_seq_one_letter_code
_entity_poly.pdbx_strand_id
1 'polypeptide(L)'
;MPYALADRCIEAFFTALATFIIWIQPAIPVICAMVAWSLVSAITLSFITTVRRSIANLRKVYQIPCSRCAFSTSDYRLKCSVRPTEAFSEEAIGCYDFESKEATQLVL
;
A
#
# COMPACT_ATOMS: atom_id res chain seq x y z
N MET A 1 70.94 -21.12 5.03
CA MET A 1 70.02 -20.14 5.66
C MET A 1 69.11 -19.34 4.68
N PRO A 2 68.57 -19.88 3.56
CA PRO A 2 67.59 -19.15 2.74
C PRO A 2 66.11 -19.44 3.06
N TYR A 3 65.80 -20.57 3.71
CA TYR A 3 64.42 -20.99 4.00
C TYR A 3 63.72 -20.10 5.05
N ALA A 4 64.46 -19.60 6.03
CA ALA A 4 63.90 -18.76 7.11
C ALA A 4 63.42 -17.37 6.62
N LEU A 5 63.92 -16.88 5.48
CA LEU A 5 63.45 -15.63 4.88
C LEU A 5 62.17 -15.85 4.06
N ALA A 6 62.07 -16.99 3.37
CA ALA A 6 60.89 -17.38 2.62
C ALA A 6 59.67 -17.59 3.55
N ASP A 7 59.87 -18.25 4.70
CA ASP A 7 58.81 -18.44 5.71
C ASP A 7 58.29 -17.10 6.25
N ARG A 8 59.17 -16.13 6.54
CA ARG A 8 58.75 -14.79 7.00
C ARG A 8 57.96 -14.00 5.96
N CYS A 9 58.28 -14.15 4.68
CA CYS A 9 57.52 -13.51 3.59
C CYS A 9 56.12 -14.13 3.44
N ILE A 10 56.01 -15.46 3.57
CA ILE A 10 54.72 -16.17 3.48
C ILE A 10 53.80 -15.76 4.64
N GLU A 11 54.33 -15.74 5.86
CA GLU A 11 53.57 -15.31 7.04
C GLU A 11 53.13 -13.84 6.92
N ALA A 12 54.01 -12.93 6.51
CA ALA A 12 53.66 -11.52 6.31
C ALA A 12 52.57 -11.35 5.24
N PHE A 13 52.66 -12.11 4.14
CA PHE A 13 51.66 -12.10 3.08
C PHE A 13 50.30 -12.60 3.57
N PHE A 14 50.27 -13.70 4.31
CA PHE A 14 49.04 -14.26 4.86
C PHE A 14 48.40 -13.33 5.91
N THR A 15 49.22 -12.68 6.75
CA THR A 15 48.76 -11.72 7.76
C THR A 15 48.16 -10.47 7.12
N ALA A 16 48.77 -9.97 6.04
CA ALA A 16 48.25 -8.84 5.27
C ALA A 16 46.90 -9.17 4.62
N LEU A 17 46.76 -10.35 4.02
CA LEU A 17 45.49 -10.84 3.44
C LEU A 17 44.40 -11.00 4.51
N ALA A 18 44.71 -11.62 5.64
CA ALA A 18 43.77 -11.82 6.73
C ALA A 18 43.27 -10.49 7.31
N THR A 19 44.18 -9.53 7.51
CA THR A 19 43.82 -8.18 7.96
C THR A 19 42.89 -7.51 6.95
N PHE A 20 43.20 -7.59 5.66
CA PHE A 20 42.37 -7.03 4.60
C PHE A 20 40.95 -7.60 4.59
N ILE A 21 40.80 -8.91 4.81
CA ILE A 21 39.49 -9.58 4.90
C ILE A 21 38.70 -9.09 6.13
N ILE A 22 39.34 -8.95 7.28
CA ILE A 22 38.70 -8.47 8.52
C ILE A 22 38.13 -7.06 8.36
N TRP A 23 38.83 -6.19 7.62
CA TRP A 23 38.35 -4.84 7.34
C TRP A 23 37.17 -4.80 6.36
N ILE A 24 37.10 -5.74 5.42
CA ILE A 24 36.02 -5.81 4.41
C ILE A 24 34.77 -6.49 4.96
N GLN A 25 34.93 -7.51 5.81
CA GLN A 25 33.83 -8.33 6.30
C GLN A 25 32.67 -7.55 6.96
N PRO A 26 32.88 -6.48 7.75
CA PRO A 26 31.78 -5.75 8.38
C PRO A 26 31.02 -4.83 7.42
N ALA A 27 31.61 -4.43 6.29
CA ALA A 27 30.96 -3.52 5.34
C ALA A 27 29.82 -4.19 4.56
N ILE A 28 30.02 -5.47 4.17
CA ILE A 28 29.05 -6.25 3.39
C ILE A 28 27.67 -6.39 4.07
N PRO A 29 27.57 -6.86 5.34
CA PRO A 29 26.28 -7.03 6.00
C PRO A 29 25.58 -5.70 6.25
N VAL A 30 26.32 -4.61 6.51
CA VAL A 30 25.74 -3.27 6.70
C VAL A 30 25.10 -2.76 5.41
N ILE A 31 25.80 -2.87 4.28
CA ILE A 31 25.27 -2.47 2.98
C ILE A 31 24.04 -3.33 2.63
N CYS A 32 24.12 -4.65 2.84
CA CYS A 32 23.00 -5.56 2.59
C CYS A 32 21.78 -5.21 3.45
N ALA A 33 21.99 -4.92 4.74
CA ALA A 33 20.93 -4.49 5.64
C ALA A 33 20.30 -3.17 5.18
N MET A 34 21.09 -2.17 4.78
CA MET A 34 20.56 -0.91 4.27
C MET A 34 19.69 -1.12 3.03
N VAL A 35 20.14 -1.94 2.07
CA VAL A 35 19.37 -2.26 0.87
C VAL A 35 18.08 -3.01 1.24
N ALA A 36 18.15 -4.01 2.11
CA ALA A 36 16.98 -4.76 2.55
C ALA A 36 15.93 -3.86 3.22
N TRP A 37 16.35 -3.01 4.15
CA TRP A 37 15.46 -2.06 4.82
C TRP A 37 14.86 -1.03 3.86
N SER A 38 15.64 -0.56 2.88
CA SER A 38 15.13 0.35 1.85
C SER A 38 14.00 -0.29 1.04
N LEU A 39 14.17 -1.55 0.62
CA LEU A 39 13.16 -2.29 -0.14
C LEU A 39 11.90 -2.53 0.71
N VAL A 40 12.07 -2.97 1.95
CA VAL A 40 10.95 -3.16 2.89
C VAL A 40 10.17 -1.87 3.06
N SER A 41 10.86 -0.75 3.31
CA SER A 41 10.22 0.55 3.48
C SER A 41 9.46 0.99 2.22
N ALA A 42 10.03 0.81 1.03
CA ALA A 42 9.38 1.15 -0.23
C ALA A 42 8.10 0.32 -0.46
N ILE A 43 8.15 -0.97 -0.15
CA ILE A 43 6.98 -1.87 -0.25
C ILE A 43 5.90 -1.43 0.75
N THR A 44 6.26 -1.19 2.01
CA THR A 44 5.31 -0.75 3.05
C THR A 44 4.64 0.58 2.68
N LEU A 45 5.42 1.56 2.20
CA LEU A 45 4.87 2.85 1.75
C LEU A 45 3.93 2.69 0.55
N SER A 46 4.28 1.83 -0.40
CA SER A 46 3.43 1.53 -1.56
C SER A 46 2.12 0.87 -1.15
N PHE A 47 2.16 -0.03 -0.17
CA PHE A 47 0.96 -0.66 0.38
C PHE A 47 0.06 0.35 1.10
N ILE A 48 0.64 1.17 1.99
CA ILE A 48 -0.09 2.21 2.74
C ILE A 48 -0.75 3.20 1.77
N THR A 49 -0.03 3.68 0.76
CA THR A 49 -0.58 4.63 -0.23
C THR A 49 -1.72 4.02 -1.03
N THR A 50 -1.63 2.74 -1.39
CA THR A 50 -2.70 2.00 -2.07
C THR A 50 -3.94 1.87 -1.18
N VAL A 51 -3.76 1.45 0.08
CA VAL A 51 -4.87 1.33 1.04
C VAL A 51 -5.55 2.68 1.27
N ARG A 52 -4.79 3.76 1.43
CA ARG A 52 -5.36 5.12 1.58
C ARG A 52 -6.16 5.54 0.37
N ARG A 53 -5.71 5.21 -0.85
CA ARG A 53 -6.46 5.46 -2.08
C ARG A 53 -7.74 4.63 -2.14
N SER A 54 -7.69 3.35 -1.75
CA SER A 54 -8.88 2.50 -1.67
C SER A 54 -9.91 3.05 -0.68
N ILE A 55 -9.48 3.52 0.50
CA ILE A 55 -10.37 4.15 1.48
C ILE A 55 -10.97 5.44 0.94
N ALA A 56 -10.19 6.28 0.25
CA ALA A 56 -10.71 7.49 -0.38
C ALA A 56 -11.77 7.19 -1.45
N ASN A 57 -11.57 6.13 -2.25
CA ASN A 57 -12.55 5.66 -3.22
C ASN A 57 -13.80 5.10 -2.54
N LEU A 58 -13.64 4.33 -1.46
CA LEU A 58 -14.79 3.87 -0.66
C LEU A 58 -15.57 5.05 -0.09
N ARG A 59 -14.90 6.10 0.38
CA ARG A 59 -15.56 7.31 0.88
C ARG A 59 -16.41 7.99 -0.20
N LYS A 60 -15.94 8.02 -1.45
CA LYS A 60 -16.74 8.51 -2.59
C LYS A 60 -17.98 7.65 -2.83
N VAL A 61 -17.85 6.32 -2.77
CA VAL A 61 -18.99 5.41 -2.92
C VAL A 61 -19.99 5.56 -1.77
N TYR A 62 -19.51 5.74 -0.53
CA TYR A 62 -20.36 6.02 0.64
C TYR A 62 -21.09 7.37 0.56
N GLN A 63 -20.59 8.33 -0.22
CA GLN A 63 -21.28 9.61 -0.43
C GLN A 63 -22.51 9.49 -1.34
N ILE A 64 -22.71 8.36 -2.02
CA ILE A 64 -23.86 8.13 -2.89
C ILE A 64 -25.05 7.66 -2.02
N PRO A 65 -26.11 8.47 -1.85
CA PRO A 65 -27.20 8.17 -0.92
C PRO A 65 -28.23 7.15 -1.47
N CYS A 66 -28.08 6.71 -2.72
CA CYS A 66 -29.06 5.90 -3.46
C CYS A 66 -29.43 4.57 -2.78
N SER A 67 -28.52 3.94 -2.05
CA SER A 67 -28.78 2.66 -1.36
C SER A 67 -29.81 2.78 -0.22
N ARG A 68 -29.95 3.97 0.36
CA ARG A 68 -30.88 4.27 1.48
C ARG A 68 -32.10 5.08 1.05
N CYS A 69 -32.26 5.33 -0.24
CA CYS A 69 -33.33 6.17 -0.80
C CYS A 69 -34.66 5.38 -0.93
N ALA A 70 -35.79 5.97 -0.56
CA ALA A 70 -37.12 5.37 -0.66
C ALA A 70 -37.49 4.97 -2.10
N PHE A 71 -37.00 5.73 -3.09
CA PHE A 71 -37.24 5.52 -4.52
C PHE A 71 -36.29 4.49 -5.17
N SER A 72 -35.37 3.88 -4.41
CA SER A 72 -34.48 2.84 -4.92
C SER A 72 -35.27 1.55 -5.17
N THR A 73 -35.26 1.04 -6.39
CA THR A 73 -35.84 -0.26 -6.73
C THR A 73 -34.76 -1.34 -6.76
N SER A 74 -35.11 -2.58 -6.40
CA SER A 74 -34.20 -3.73 -6.42
C SER A 74 -34.03 -4.36 -7.81
N ASP A 75 -34.59 -3.73 -8.86
CA ASP A 75 -34.51 -4.22 -10.23
C ASP A 75 -33.27 -3.63 -10.93
N TYR A 76 -32.50 -4.49 -11.61
CA TYR A 76 -31.30 -4.09 -12.34
C TYR A 76 -31.61 -3.08 -13.47
N ARG A 77 -32.81 -3.15 -14.07
CA ARG A 77 -33.20 -2.25 -15.16
C ARG A 77 -33.67 -0.89 -14.66
N LEU A 78 -34.14 -0.79 -13.42
CA LEU A 78 -34.70 0.41 -12.84
C LEU A 78 -34.11 0.63 -11.44
N LYS A 79 -32.94 1.26 -11.39
CA LYS A 79 -32.21 1.52 -10.13
C LYS A 79 -32.92 2.54 -9.22
N CYS A 80 -33.62 3.52 -9.81
CA CYS A 80 -34.39 4.55 -9.13
C CYS A 80 -35.63 4.88 -9.96
N SER A 81 -36.78 5.09 -9.32
CA SER A 81 -38.04 5.42 -10.00
C SER A 81 -38.12 6.87 -10.48
N VAL A 82 -37.40 7.81 -9.86
CA VAL A 82 -37.42 9.25 -10.20
C VAL A 82 -36.34 9.58 -11.22
N ARG A 83 -35.10 9.14 -10.97
CA ARG A 83 -33.92 9.44 -11.80
C ARG A 83 -33.16 8.15 -12.16
N PRO A 84 -33.63 7.35 -13.13
CA PRO A 84 -33.03 6.05 -13.43
C PRO A 84 -31.63 6.12 -14.06
N THR A 85 -31.31 7.20 -14.77
CA THR A 85 -30.01 7.40 -15.45
C THR A 85 -28.87 7.80 -14.51
N GLU A 86 -29.18 8.58 -13.48
CA GLU A 86 -28.18 9.15 -12.55
C GLU A 86 -27.99 8.26 -11.29
N ALA A 87 -28.84 7.26 -11.08
CA ALA A 87 -28.80 6.43 -9.88
C ALA A 87 -27.52 5.57 -9.77
N PHE A 88 -26.95 5.53 -8.55
CA PHE A 88 -25.71 4.81 -8.23
C PHE A 88 -24.47 5.30 -9.01
N SER A 89 -24.47 6.54 -9.50
CA SER A 89 -23.30 7.22 -10.07
C SER A 89 -22.81 8.34 -9.13
N GLU A 90 -21.65 8.93 -9.45
CA GLU A 90 -21.14 10.11 -8.74
C GLU A 90 -22.06 11.34 -8.90
N GLU A 91 -22.93 11.36 -9.92
CA GLU A 91 -23.89 12.45 -10.17
C GLU A 91 -25.03 12.46 -9.15
N ALA A 92 -25.31 11.32 -8.51
CA ALA A 92 -26.31 11.23 -7.45
C ALA A 92 -25.80 11.69 -6.07
N ILE A 93 -24.53 12.09 -5.94
CA ILE A 93 -24.00 12.69 -4.72
C ILE A 93 -24.72 14.03 -4.50
N GLY A 94 -25.56 14.11 -3.45
CA GLY A 94 -26.39 15.29 -3.19
C GLY A 94 -27.70 15.34 -3.98
N CYS A 95 -28.23 14.19 -4.39
CA CYS A 95 -29.54 14.08 -5.05
C CYS A 95 -30.63 14.87 -4.27
N TYR A 96 -31.30 15.79 -4.96
CA TYR A 96 -32.36 16.64 -4.39
C TYR A 96 -33.63 15.86 -4.03
N ASP A 97 -33.89 14.79 -4.78
CA ASP A 97 -35.06 13.91 -4.61
C ASP A 97 -34.81 12.81 -3.56
N PHE A 98 -33.74 12.92 -2.77
CA PHE A 98 -33.41 11.92 -1.76
C PHE A 98 -34.39 11.95 -0.59
N GLU A 99 -35.07 10.83 -0.38
CA GLU A 99 -35.89 10.59 0.80
C GLU A 99 -35.40 9.31 1.49
N SER A 100 -35.19 9.34 2.80
CA SER A 100 -34.68 8.17 3.51
C SER A 100 -35.79 7.13 3.69
N LYS A 101 -35.50 5.85 3.40
CA LYS A 101 -36.45 4.74 3.63
C LYS A 101 -37.01 4.72 5.07
N GLU A 102 -36.17 5.06 6.03
CA GLU A 102 -36.52 5.11 7.45
C GLU A 102 -37.51 6.25 7.78
N ALA A 103 -37.40 7.41 7.14
CA ALA A 103 -38.33 8.52 7.36
C ALA A 103 -39.70 8.23 6.72
N THR A 104 -39.73 7.65 5.52
CA THR A 104 -40.99 7.30 4.85
C THR A 104 -41.77 6.22 5.61
N GLN A 105 -41.08 5.31 6.31
CA GLN A 105 -41.70 4.24 7.09
C GLN A 105 -42.27 4.71 8.45
N LEU A 106 -41.91 5.90 8.92
CA LEU A 106 -42.43 6.51 10.15
C LEU A 106 -43.71 7.34 9.94
N VAL A 107 -44.12 7.54 8.68
CA VAL A 107 -45.31 8.32 8.30
C VAL A 107 -46.48 7.41 7.86
N LEU A 108 -46.24 6.10 7.75
CA LEU A 108 -47.21 5.05 7.41
C LEU A 108 -47.59 4.23 8.65
#